data_AF-A0AAU8LXH6-F1
#
_entry.id   AF-A0AAU8LXH6-F1
#
_cell.length_a   1.000
_cell.length_b   1.000
_cell.length_c   1.000
_cell.angle_alpha   90.00
_cell.angle_beta   90.00
_cell.angle_gamma   90.00
#
_symmetry.space_group_name_H-M   'P 1'
#
loop_
_entity.id
_entity.type
_entity.pdbx_description
1 polymer ?
#
loop_
_entity_poly.entity_id
_entity_poly.type
_entity_poly.pdbx_seq_one_letter_code
_entity_poly.pdbx_strand_id
1 'polypeptide(L)'
;MQESSSEKRVRLTVRAHDSLSEVFLVNSQFQLREIGVGQLETPVLPGLYKARFRIGQQQVDQLIEVQPGSDAVDIQGLPVDFSSPVPFSGISTERQAHRKAAEELSRSVSEKKGKGAWLFLFIRALTDAETVPWAGFSLHDLDGTVLAEPSLGICNQHEGFFALHIEVDPGTYRLRVEEEPGEVYEIYVQAVAGWQTQVFALSEAAWLPDVVAYRAALPSVSVLMAEAGQGFDASDKVTRQVELLRLALLHGREVVKENAVADLLKEEQINPMQVILTAHSLLGQGKLDVSQLSAVVKKLPSDFAEHPDIQALELDQPAEMRAVFPTPPMLRSSWDRILQALEQRKVIVPPGSLTAQIAGGVIKTSLWLVHRLDSQEV
;
A
#
# COMPACT_ATOMS: atom_id res chain seq x y z
N MET A 1 2.47 -37.19 -47.76
CA MET A 1 2.61 -35.88 -47.12
C MET A 1 1.19 -35.38 -46.88
N GLN A 2 0.58 -35.79 -45.77
CA GLN A 2 -0.80 -35.41 -45.43
C GLN A 2 -0.79 -33.98 -44.92
N GLU A 3 -1.62 -33.13 -45.53
CA GLU A 3 -1.92 -31.80 -45.03
C GLU A 3 -2.49 -31.93 -43.63
N SER A 4 -1.71 -31.49 -42.64
CA SER A 4 -2.12 -31.33 -41.26
C SER A 4 -3.37 -30.47 -41.22
N SER A 5 -4.49 -31.04 -40.76
CA SER A 5 -5.70 -30.27 -40.47
C SER A 5 -5.31 -29.11 -39.55
N SER A 6 -5.65 -27.87 -39.92
CA SER A 6 -5.42 -26.74 -39.02
C SER A 6 -6.18 -27.01 -37.73
N GLU A 7 -5.46 -27.38 -36.67
CA GLU A 7 -6.08 -27.67 -35.38
C GLU A 7 -6.86 -26.43 -34.94
N LYS A 8 -8.15 -26.63 -34.65
CA LYS A 8 -9.04 -25.56 -34.24
C LYS A 8 -8.54 -24.98 -32.92
N ARG A 9 -8.32 -23.66 -32.88
CA ARG A 9 -7.95 -22.96 -31.64
C ARG A 9 -9.13 -22.93 -30.68
N VAL A 10 -8.82 -23.10 -29.40
CA VAL A 10 -9.74 -23.04 -28.25
C VAL A 10 -9.55 -21.70 -27.56
N ARG A 11 -10.65 -21.05 -27.19
CA ARG A 11 -10.58 -19.80 -26.41
C ARG A 11 -10.31 -20.12 -24.94
N LEU A 12 -9.12 -19.81 -24.44
CA LEU A 12 -8.77 -20.02 -23.03
C LEU A 12 -8.92 -18.72 -22.26
N THR A 13 -9.74 -18.73 -21.20
CA THR A 13 -9.84 -17.64 -20.23
C THR A 13 -9.26 -18.12 -18.90
N VAL A 14 -8.31 -17.37 -18.34
CA VAL A 14 -7.75 -17.64 -17.01
C VAL A 14 -7.99 -16.41 -16.15
N ARG A 15 -8.73 -16.57 -15.06
CA ARG A 15 -9.00 -15.50 -14.08
C ARG A 15 -8.21 -15.75 -12.81
N ALA A 16 -7.41 -14.80 -12.38
CA ALA A 16 -6.77 -14.87 -11.08
C ALA A 16 -7.80 -14.76 -9.96
N HIS A 17 -7.40 -15.24 -8.77
CA HIS A 17 -8.18 -15.02 -7.55
C HIS A 17 -8.29 -13.54 -7.19
N ASP A 18 -7.18 -12.80 -7.35
CA ASP A 18 -7.07 -11.37 -7.04
C ASP A 18 -6.90 -10.54 -8.33
N SER A 19 -7.58 -9.39 -8.40
CA SER A 19 -7.67 -8.57 -9.63
C SER A 19 -6.35 -7.94 -10.08
N LEU A 20 -5.37 -7.84 -9.17
CA LEU A 20 -4.03 -7.29 -9.43
C LEU A 20 -2.93 -8.37 -9.47
N SER A 21 -3.31 -9.65 -9.48
CA SER A 21 -2.35 -10.74 -9.71
C SER A 21 -1.90 -10.76 -11.16
N GLU A 22 -0.59 -10.79 -11.38
CA GLU A 22 -0.03 -11.08 -12.70
C GLU A 22 -0.34 -12.53 -13.08
N VAL A 23 -0.68 -12.78 -14.33
CA VAL A 23 -0.97 -14.10 -14.86
C VAL A 23 -0.10 -14.35 -16.09
N PHE A 24 0.73 -15.39 -16.04
CA PHE A 24 1.59 -15.82 -17.14
C PHE A 24 1.08 -17.14 -17.68
N LEU A 25 0.80 -17.21 -18.98
CA LEU A 25 0.43 -18.45 -19.65
C LEU A 25 1.64 -19.02 -20.39
N VAL A 26 2.02 -20.25 -20.06
CA VAL A 26 3.19 -20.94 -20.63
C VAL A 26 2.74 -22.26 -21.26
N ASN A 27 3.21 -22.59 -22.46
CA ASN A 27 2.89 -23.86 -23.13
C ASN A 27 3.81 -25.01 -22.67
N SER A 28 3.57 -26.22 -23.18
CA SER A 28 4.37 -27.42 -22.88
C SER A 28 5.82 -27.35 -23.36
N GLN A 29 6.16 -26.41 -24.25
CA GLN A 29 7.54 -26.11 -24.66
C GLN A 29 8.21 -25.05 -23.78
N PHE A 30 7.62 -24.70 -22.64
CA PHE A 30 8.09 -23.64 -21.73
C PHE A 30 8.17 -22.25 -22.37
N GLN A 31 7.44 -22.03 -23.47
CA GLN A 31 7.35 -20.73 -24.11
C GLN A 31 6.23 -19.91 -23.47
N LEU A 32 6.55 -18.70 -23.06
CA LEU A 32 5.57 -17.70 -22.66
C LEU A 32 4.66 -17.40 -23.86
N ARG A 33 3.35 -17.53 -23.65
CA ARG A 33 2.33 -17.29 -24.68
C ARG A 33 1.64 -15.95 -24.49
N GLU A 34 1.33 -15.61 -23.24
CA GLU A 34 0.55 -14.42 -22.90
C GLU A 34 0.87 -13.97 -21.47
N ILE A 35 0.76 -12.66 -21.22
CA ILE A 35 0.77 -12.06 -19.89
C ILE A 35 -0.50 -11.23 -19.72
N GLY A 36 -1.17 -11.38 -18.59
CA GLY A 36 -2.28 -10.53 -18.18
C GLY A 36 -2.20 -10.14 -16.72
N VAL A 37 -3.13 -9.28 -16.28
CA VAL A 37 -3.31 -8.93 -14.87
C VAL A 37 -4.77 -9.10 -14.50
N GLY A 38 -5.04 -9.86 -13.44
CA GLY A 38 -6.36 -10.26 -12.96
C GLY A 38 -7.06 -11.27 -13.86
N GLN A 39 -6.95 -11.11 -15.18
CA GLN A 39 -7.51 -12.00 -16.18
C GLN A 39 -6.65 -11.97 -17.46
N LEU A 40 -6.57 -13.11 -18.14
CA LEU A 40 -6.14 -13.20 -19.53
C LEU A 40 -7.16 -14.00 -20.34
N GLU A 41 -7.35 -13.62 -21.59
CA GLU A 41 -8.17 -14.35 -22.57
C GLU A 41 -7.39 -14.44 -23.87
N THR A 42 -7.09 -15.66 -24.34
CA THR A 42 -6.25 -15.86 -25.53
C THR A 42 -6.60 -17.16 -26.25
N PRO A 43 -6.59 -17.19 -27.60
CA PRO A 43 -6.82 -18.41 -28.36
C PRO A 43 -5.58 -19.31 -28.36
N VAL A 44 -5.75 -20.57 -27.97
CA VAL A 44 -4.67 -21.56 -27.83
C VAL A 44 -4.94 -22.84 -28.62
N LEU A 45 -3.92 -23.62 -28.93
CA LEU A 45 -4.12 -24.96 -29.49
C LEU A 45 -4.44 -25.95 -28.35
N PRO A 46 -5.14 -27.07 -28.63
CA PRO A 46 -5.25 -28.16 -27.67
C PRO A 46 -3.88 -28.60 -27.14
N GLY A 47 -3.80 -28.93 -25.87
CA GLY A 47 -2.55 -29.32 -25.21
C GLY A 47 -2.46 -28.91 -23.75
N LEU A 48 -1.27 -29.07 -23.17
CA LEU A 48 -0.97 -28.73 -21.79
C LEU A 48 -0.37 -27.33 -21.68
N TYR A 49 -0.89 -26.56 -20.73
CA TYR A 49 -0.44 -25.22 -20.39
C TYR A 49 -0.20 -25.12 -18.89
N LYS A 50 0.63 -24.16 -18.51
CA LYS A 50 0.84 -23.76 -17.12
C LYS A 50 0.44 -22.29 -16.99
N ALA A 51 -0.52 -22.01 -16.13
CA ALA A 51 -0.80 -20.67 -15.66
C ALA A 51 0.02 -20.42 -14.39
N ARG A 52 0.82 -19.35 -14.37
CA ARG A 52 1.51 -18.86 -13.18
C ARG A 52 0.82 -17.59 -12.70
N PHE A 53 0.44 -17.57 -11.44
CA PHE A 53 -0.12 -16.40 -10.77
C PHE A 53 0.94 -15.81 -9.85
N ARG A 54 1.09 -14.49 -9.82
CA ARG A 54 2.10 -13.81 -8.99
C ARG A 54 1.56 -12.56 -8.32
N ILE A 55 1.91 -12.40 -7.04
CA ILE A 55 1.68 -11.20 -6.21
C ILE A 55 3.00 -10.84 -5.54
N GLY A 56 3.54 -9.66 -5.83
CA GLY A 56 4.84 -9.21 -5.32
C GLY A 56 5.98 -10.16 -5.71
N GLN A 57 6.48 -10.93 -4.73
CA GLN A 57 7.50 -11.96 -4.93
C GLN A 57 6.97 -13.39 -4.80
N GLN A 58 5.70 -13.57 -4.42
CA GLN A 58 5.08 -14.88 -4.23
C GLN A 58 4.40 -15.33 -5.52
N GLN A 59 4.45 -16.63 -5.81
CA GLN A 59 3.84 -17.20 -7.02
C GLN A 59 3.29 -18.61 -6.78
N VAL A 60 2.25 -18.97 -7.55
CA VAL A 60 1.70 -20.33 -7.62
C VAL A 60 1.48 -20.73 -9.08
N ASP A 61 1.77 -21.99 -9.40
CA ASP A 61 1.60 -22.56 -10.74
C ASP A 61 0.39 -23.52 -10.75
N GLN A 62 -0.45 -23.42 -11.79
CA GLN A 62 -1.58 -24.31 -12.04
C GLN A 62 -1.47 -24.90 -13.45
N LEU A 63 -1.55 -26.23 -13.55
CA LEU A 63 -1.56 -26.94 -14.83
C LEU A 63 -2.97 -26.92 -15.42
N ILE A 64 -3.06 -26.65 -16.72
CA ILE A 64 -4.31 -26.55 -17.50
C ILE A 64 -4.21 -27.50 -18.67
N GLU A 65 -5.21 -28.36 -18.84
CA GLU A 65 -5.35 -29.20 -20.02
C GLU A 65 -6.46 -28.62 -20.91
N VAL A 66 -6.11 -28.36 -22.17
CA VAL A 66 -7.04 -27.91 -23.20
C VAL A 66 -7.32 -29.08 -24.13
N GLN A 67 -8.52 -29.66 -24.01
CA GLN A 67 -8.88 -30.86 -24.76
C GLN A 67 -9.21 -30.53 -26.23
N PRO A 68 -8.82 -31.40 -27.20
CA PRO A 68 -9.25 -31.28 -28.59
C PRO A 68 -10.78 -31.23 -28.72
N GLY A 69 -11.28 -30.38 -29.61
CA GLY A 69 -12.72 -30.23 -29.86
C GLY A 69 -13.46 -29.29 -28.90
N SER A 70 -12.79 -28.77 -27.86
CA SER A 70 -13.36 -27.72 -27.00
C SER A 70 -13.46 -26.39 -27.75
N ASP A 71 -14.56 -25.66 -27.58
CA ASP A 71 -14.69 -24.29 -28.13
C ASP A 71 -14.06 -23.25 -27.20
N ALA A 72 -14.23 -23.43 -25.89
CA ALA A 72 -13.69 -22.57 -24.86
C ALA A 72 -13.35 -23.35 -23.59
N VAL A 73 -12.34 -22.87 -22.85
CA VAL A 73 -11.95 -23.38 -21.53
C VAL A 73 -11.84 -22.18 -20.60
N ASP A 74 -12.42 -22.32 -19.41
CA ASP A 74 -12.44 -21.27 -18.38
C ASP A 74 -11.82 -21.80 -17.09
N ILE A 75 -10.80 -21.12 -16.58
CA ILE A 75 -10.01 -21.53 -15.42
C ILE A 75 -10.05 -20.43 -14.37
N GLN A 76 -10.51 -20.80 -13.18
CA GLN A 76 -10.28 -20.01 -11.98
C GLN A 76 -8.92 -20.35 -11.39
N GLY A 77 -8.10 -19.32 -11.23
CA GLY A 77 -6.74 -19.37 -10.73
C GLY A 77 -6.69 -19.67 -9.24
N LEU A 78 -5.64 -20.38 -8.84
CA LEU A 78 -5.33 -20.60 -7.43
C LEU A 78 -4.99 -19.28 -6.72
N PRO A 79 -5.38 -19.11 -5.44
CA PRO A 79 -4.98 -17.96 -4.65
C PRO A 79 -3.45 -17.95 -4.48
N VAL A 80 -2.85 -16.77 -4.61
CA VAL A 80 -1.43 -16.57 -4.28
C VAL A 80 -1.36 -16.18 -2.81
N ASP A 81 -0.64 -16.97 -2.03
CA ASP A 81 -0.36 -16.64 -0.64
C ASP A 81 0.71 -15.53 -0.58
N PHE A 82 0.38 -14.39 0.04
CA PHE A 82 1.30 -13.26 0.21
C PHE A 82 1.35 -12.78 1.65
N SER A 83 2.46 -12.14 2.01
CA SER A 83 2.67 -11.57 3.35
C SER A 83 2.16 -10.14 3.42
N SER A 84 1.44 -9.80 4.50
CA SER A 84 0.96 -8.44 4.77
C SER A 84 0.93 -8.13 6.27
N PRO A 85 1.23 -6.89 6.69
CA PRO A 85 0.95 -6.47 8.06
C PRO A 85 -0.55 -6.42 8.35
N VAL A 86 -1.40 -6.28 7.34
CA VAL A 86 -2.85 -6.27 7.47
C VAL A 86 -3.35 -7.71 7.73
N PRO A 87 -4.19 -7.94 8.76
CA PRO A 87 -4.69 -9.29 9.08
C PRO A 87 -5.84 -9.69 8.15
N PHE A 88 -5.58 -9.76 6.84
CA PHE A 88 -6.57 -10.22 5.84
C PHE A 88 -6.94 -11.69 6.06
N SER A 89 -8.15 -12.05 5.65
CA SER A 89 -8.56 -13.44 5.58
C SER A 89 -7.87 -14.17 4.42
N GLY A 90 -7.47 -15.42 4.64
CA GLY A 90 -7.00 -16.34 3.60
C GLY A 90 -5.57 -16.10 3.12
N ILE A 91 -4.71 -15.50 3.95
CA ILE A 91 -3.27 -15.35 3.68
C ILE A 91 -2.42 -15.94 4.82
N SER A 92 -1.16 -16.27 4.56
CA SER A 92 -0.22 -16.90 5.52
C SER A 92 -0.03 -16.13 6.81
N THR A 93 -0.17 -14.81 6.76
CA THR A 93 -0.02 -13.95 7.94
C THR A 93 -1.32 -13.75 8.71
N GLU A 94 -2.41 -14.42 8.32
CA GLU A 94 -3.68 -14.37 9.04
C GLU A 94 -3.52 -14.98 10.44
N ARG A 95 -4.01 -14.24 11.44
CA ARG A 95 -4.30 -14.75 12.78
C ARG A 95 -5.71 -14.34 13.13
N GLN A 96 -6.59 -15.30 13.41
CA GLN A 96 -8.02 -15.03 13.61
C GLN A 96 -8.26 -14.02 14.75
N ALA A 97 -7.49 -14.11 15.84
CA ALA A 97 -7.58 -13.17 16.95
C ALA A 97 -7.20 -11.73 16.53
N HIS A 98 -6.13 -11.57 15.76
CA HIS A 98 -5.71 -10.26 15.24
C HIS A 98 -6.75 -9.67 14.29
N ARG A 99 -7.29 -10.49 13.40
CA ARG A 99 -8.32 -10.06 12.44
C ARG A 99 -9.56 -9.54 13.16
N LYS A 100 -10.08 -10.31 14.11
CA LYS A 100 -11.23 -9.91 14.94
C LYS A 100 -10.94 -8.63 15.72
N ALA A 101 -9.75 -8.54 16.36
CA ALA A 101 -9.37 -7.36 17.11
C ALA A 101 -9.25 -6.12 16.23
N ALA A 102 -8.63 -6.22 15.04
CA ALA A 102 -8.53 -5.11 14.11
C ALA A 102 -9.91 -4.65 13.62
N GLU A 103 -10.80 -5.59 13.27
CA GLU A 103 -12.18 -5.29 12.90
C GLU A 103 -12.94 -4.58 14.04
N GLU A 104 -12.90 -5.10 15.26
CA GLU A 104 -13.64 -4.54 16.40
C GLU A 104 -13.09 -3.17 16.85
N LEU A 105 -11.78 -3.07 17.02
CA LEU A 105 -11.14 -1.90 17.63
C LEU A 105 -11.05 -0.71 16.67
N SER A 106 -10.95 -0.96 15.35
CA SER A 106 -11.03 0.10 14.35
C SER A 106 -12.38 0.81 14.30
N ARG A 107 -13.43 0.26 14.93
CA ARG A 107 -14.77 0.88 15.02
C ARG A 107 -15.01 1.58 16.36
N SER A 108 -14.10 1.40 17.31
CA SER A 108 -14.26 1.86 18.69
C SER A 108 -13.22 2.92 19.02
N VAL A 109 -13.58 4.20 18.87
CA VAL A 109 -12.66 5.33 19.17
C VAL A 109 -12.28 5.27 20.65
N SER A 110 -11.00 5.08 20.93
CA SER A 110 -10.47 5.05 22.30
C SER A 110 -10.07 6.43 22.79
N GLU A 111 -9.62 7.31 21.90
CA GLU A 111 -9.07 8.62 22.25
C GLU A 111 -9.58 9.74 21.33
N LYS A 112 -9.67 10.97 21.87
CA LYS A 112 -10.06 12.17 21.10
C LYS A 112 -9.08 13.30 21.35
N LYS A 113 -8.30 13.65 20.33
CA LYS A 113 -7.27 14.72 20.35
C LYS A 113 -7.49 15.80 19.29
N GLY A 114 -8.49 15.63 18.43
CA GLY A 114 -8.94 16.61 17.44
C GLY A 114 -10.35 16.27 16.96
N LYS A 115 -10.69 16.67 15.73
CA LYS A 115 -12.00 16.42 15.14
C LYS A 115 -11.95 16.20 13.63
N GLY A 116 -12.81 15.30 13.14
CA GLY A 116 -13.13 15.20 11.72
C GLY A 116 -12.23 14.28 10.89
N ALA A 117 -11.14 13.76 11.45
CA ALA A 117 -10.37 12.66 10.87
C ALA A 117 -10.01 11.64 11.97
N TRP A 118 -9.63 10.42 11.56
CA TRP A 118 -9.28 9.35 12.50
C TRP A 118 -7.99 8.66 12.08
N LEU A 119 -7.20 8.26 13.07
CA LEU A 119 -6.08 7.34 12.88
C LEU A 119 -6.39 6.04 13.61
N PHE A 120 -6.19 4.92 12.92
CA PHE A 120 -6.19 3.59 13.53
C PHE A 120 -4.82 2.96 13.34
N LEU A 121 -4.17 2.60 14.44
CA LEU A 121 -2.82 2.05 14.45
C LEU A 121 -2.91 0.62 14.98
N PHE A 122 -2.39 -0.35 14.22
CA PHE A 122 -2.43 -1.75 14.60
C PHE A 122 -1.06 -2.40 14.37
N ILE A 123 -0.37 -2.72 15.46
CA ILE A 123 0.97 -3.32 15.43
C ILE A 123 0.88 -4.74 15.96
N ARG A 124 1.36 -5.74 15.22
CA ARG A 124 1.19 -7.15 15.59
C ARG A 124 2.45 -7.98 15.37
N ALA A 125 2.68 -8.98 16.21
CA ALA A 125 3.74 -9.97 16.04
C ALA A 125 3.20 -11.24 15.38
N LEU A 126 3.94 -11.81 14.42
CA LEU A 126 3.64 -13.12 13.83
C LEU A 126 4.32 -14.29 14.54
N THR A 127 5.15 -14.02 15.54
CA THR A 127 5.84 -15.02 16.35
C THR A 127 5.21 -15.08 17.73
N ASP A 128 5.25 -16.26 18.35
CA ASP A 128 4.67 -16.50 19.68
C ASP A 128 5.63 -16.15 20.82
N ALA A 129 6.74 -15.49 20.50
CA ALA A 129 7.68 -15.01 21.50
C ALA A 129 6.99 -13.94 22.37
N GLU A 130 7.46 -13.78 23.62
CA GLU A 130 7.07 -12.71 24.56
C GLU A 130 7.53 -11.32 24.07
N THR A 131 7.18 -10.99 22.82
CA THR A 131 7.49 -9.73 22.19
C THR A 131 6.47 -8.69 22.64
N VAL A 132 6.94 -7.45 22.75
CA VAL A 132 6.11 -6.28 22.97
C VAL A 132 6.11 -5.52 21.64
N PRO A 133 5.22 -5.87 20.69
CA PRO A 133 5.34 -5.39 19.31
C PRO A 133 5.27 -3.86 19.17
N TRP A 134 4.68 -3.19 20.16
CA TRP A 134 4.56 -1.73 20.26
C TRP A 134 5.69 -1.05 21.06
N ALA A 135 6.75 -1.77 21.44
CA ALA A 135 7.87 -1.17 22.14
C ALA A 135 8.53 -0.05 21.29
N GLY A 136 8.85 1.07 21.93
CA GLY A 136 9.48 2.23 21.28
C GLY A 136 8.56 3.01 20.33
N PHE A 137 7.29 2.61 20.17
CA PHE A 137 6.34 3.27 19.29
C PHE A 137 5.71 4.50 19.94
N SER A 138 5.55 5.58 19.18
CA SER A 138 4.76 6.75 19.56
C SER A 138 4.14 7.46 18.34
N LEU A 139 3.00 8.13 18.56
CA LEU A 139 2.34 9.00 17.60
C LEU A 139 2.55 10.45 18.02
N HIS A 140 2.95 11.28 17.06
CA HIS A 140 3.16 12.71 17.26
C HIS A 140 2.36 13.54 16.26
N ASP A 141 2.06 14.77 16.65
CA ASP A 141 1.63 15.79 15.70
C ASP A 141 2.80 16.20 14.78
N LEU A 142 2.52 17.11 13.85
CA LEU A 142 3.52 17.60 12.90
C LEU A 142 4.73 18.28 13.59
N ASP A 143 4.47 19.00 14.68
CA ASP A 143 5.48 19.74 15.44
C ASP A 143 6.35 18.82 16.31
N GLY A 144 6.00 17.55 16.43
CA GLY A 144 6.71 16.54 17.21
C GLY A 144 6.19 16.38 18.64
N THR A 145 5.09 17.03 19.00
CA THR A 145 4.42 16.81 20.30
C THR A 145 3.83 15.42 20.33
N VAL A 146 4.11 14.66 21.40
CA VAL A 146 3.55 13.33 21.60
C VAL A 146 2.03 13.44 21.79
N LEU A 147 1.27 12.78 20.90
CA LEU A 147 -0.18 12.67 20.99
C LEU A 147 -0.62 11.38 21.65
N ALA A 148 0.10 10.29 21.38
CA ALA A 148 -0.17 9.00 21.98
C ALA A 148 1.08 8.12 22.10
N GLU A 149 1.07 7.37 23.19
CA GLU A 149 2.00 6.28 23.50
C GLU A 149 1.20 4.98 23.64
N PRO A 150 1.84 3.80 23.69
CA PRO A 150 1.13 2.54 23.76
C PRO A 150 0.20 2.40 24.98
N SER A 151 0.45 3.17 26.04
CA SER A 151 -0.40 3.22 27.24
C SER A 151 -1.82 3.76 26.99
N LEU A 152 -2.05 4.49 25.90
CA LEU A 152 -3.38 4.99 25.50
C LEU A 152 -4.16 4.02 24.58
N GLY A 153 -3.53 2.94 24.13
CA GLY A 153 -4.17 1.93 23.31
C GLY A 153 -4.46 0.63 24.06
N ILE A 154 -4.93 -0.36 23.31
CA ILE A 154 -5.17 -1.71 23.81
C ILE A 154 -3.95 -2.56 23.48
N CYS A 155 -3.21 -2.91 24.52
CA CYS A 155 -2.04 -3.78 24.47
C CYS A 155 -2.44 -5.20 24.89
N ASN A 156 -2.44 -6.15 23.95
CA ASN A 156 -2.69 -7.56 24.23
C ASN A 156 -1.41 -8.36 24.00
N GLN A 157 -0.65 -8.60 25.08
CA GLN A 157 0.59 -9.36 25.01
C GLN A 157 0.37 -10.85 24.72
N HIS A 158 -0.74 -11.42 25.20
CA HIS A 158 -1.05 -12.84 24.98
C HIS A 158 -1.27 -13.14 23.50
N GLU A 159 -2.03 -12.28 22.82
CA GLU A 159 -2.26 -12.39 21.39
C GLU A 159 -1.15 -11.70 20.57
N GLY A 160 -0.27 -10.90 21.20
CA GLY A 160 0.85 -10.23 20.53
C GLY A 160 0.41 -9.09 19.60
N PHE A 161 -0.49 -8.22 20.04
CA PHE A 161 -0.88 -7.03 19.27
C PHE A 161 -1.12 -5.78 20.13
N PHE A 162 -0.99 -4.62 19.49
CA PHE A 162 -1.41 -3.31 19.96
C PHE A 162 -2.41 -2.70 18.98
N ALA A 163 -3.42 -2.02 19.51
CA ALA A 163 -4.37 -1.24 18.74
C ALA A 163 -4.62 0.12 19.38
N LEU A 164 -4.66 1.19 18.58
CA LEU A 164 -5.06 2.52 19.00
C LEU A 164 -6.00 3.12 17.95
N HIS A 165 -7.15 3.63 18.39
CA HIS A 165 -8.08 4.35 17.52
C HIS A 165 -8.32 5.75 18.09
N ILE A 166 -7.83 6.77 17.39
CA ILE A 166 -7.82 8.15 17.87
C ILE A 166 -8.47 9.09 16.86
N GLU A 167 -9.37 9.96 17.34
CA GLU A 167 -9.92 11.08 16.57
C GLU A 167 -8.95 12.27 16.62
N VAL A 168 -8.61 12.83 15.46
CA VAL A 168 -7.62 13.89 15.28
C VAL A 168 -8.13 14.94 14.28
N ASP A 169 -7.44 16.06 14.17
CA ASP A 169 -7.69 17.03 13.11
C ASP A 169 -7.14 16.51 11.77
N PRO A 170 -7.71 16.87 10.61
CA PRO A 170 -7.08 16.54 9.33
C PRO A 170 -5.68 17.17 9.22
N GLY A 171 -4.71 16.41 8.74
CA GLY A 171 -3.32 16.88 8.69
C GLY A 171 -2.29 15.76 8.61
N THR A 172 -1.02 16.14 8.62
CA THR A 172 0.11 15.20 8.60
C THR A 172 0.55 14.88 10.04
N TYR A 173 0.76 13.60 10.32
CA TYR A 173 1.20 13.09 11.61
C TYR A 173 2.48 12.27 11.46
N ARG A 174 3.23 12.13 12.56
CA ARG A 174 4.51 11.40 12.59
C ARG A 174 4.31 10.12 13.40
N LEU A 175 4.58 8.98 12.78
CA LEU A 175 4.70 7.71 13.47
C LEU A 175 6.15 7.44 13.74
N ARG A 176 6.52 7.35 15.01
CA ARG A 176 7.89 7.24 15.48
C ARG A 176 8.12 5.87 16.10
N VAL A 177 9.28 5.30 15.83
CA VAL A 177 9.78 4.07 16.46
C VAL A 177 11.21 4.30 16.92
N GLU A 178 11.46 4.12 18.21
CA GLU A 178 12.80 3.99 18.77
C GLU A 178 13.21 2.50 18.72
N GLU A 179 14.16 2.19 17.84
CA GLU A 179 14.70 0.83 17.69
C GLU A 179 15.59 0.48 18.89
N GLU A 180 16.51 1.40 19.20
CA GLU A 180 17.43 1.39 20.33
C GLU A 180 17.61 2.83 20.87
N PRO A 181 18.15 3.01 22.09
CA PRO A 181 18.42 4.34 22.63
C PRO A 181 19.20 5.23 21.65
N GLY A 182 18.54 6.30 21.17
CA GLY A 182 19.11 7.26 20.21
C GLY A 182 19.02 6.87 18.73
N GLU A 183 18.40 5.73 18.40
CA GLU A 183 18.09 5.27 17.04
C GLU A 183 16.60 5.36 16.77
N VAL A 184 16.17 6.53 16.30
CA VAL A 184 14.77 6.88 16.14
C VAL A 184 14.42 7.07 14.67
N TYR A 185 13.36 6.41 14.24
CA TYR A 185 12.87 6.44 12.88
C TYR A 185 11.43 6.95 12.83
N GLU A 186 11.09 7.66 11.76
CA GLU A 186 9.76 8.18 11.51
C GLU A 186 9.26 7.88 10.12
N ILE A 187 7.95 7.70 10.00
CA ILE A 187 7.21 7.86 8.75
C ILE A 187 6.12 8.91 8.97
N TYR A 188 5.63 9.45 7.85
CA TYR A 188 4.56 10.44 7.84
C TYR A 188 3.27 9.79 7.35
N VAL A 189 2.16 10.11 8.02
CA VAL A 189 0.83 9.62 7.64
C VAL A 189 -0.15 10.79 7.59
N GLN A 190 -1.01 10.79 6.59
CA GLN A 190 -2.02 11.83 6.41
C GLN A 190 -3.35 11.38 7.01
N ALA A 191 -3.93 12.18 7.90
CA ALA A 191 -5.33 12.10 8.30
C ALA A 191 -6.17 12.99 7.36
N VAL A 192 -7.19 12.42 6.73
CA VAL A 192 -8.04 13.12 5.75
C VAL A 192 -9.44 13.30 6.32
N ALA A 193 -10.06 14.47 6.13
CA ALA A 193 -11.37 14.76 6.67
C ALA A 193 -12.44 13.75 6.20
N GLY A 194 -13.22 13.20 7.14
CA GLY A 194 -14.26 12.20 6.87
C GLY A 194 -13.73 10.78 6.68
N TRP A 195 -12.42 10.55 6.84
CA TRP A 195 -11.79 9.25 6.68
C TRP A 195 -11.03 8.82 7.92
N GLN A 196 -10.91 7.51 8.08
CA GLN A 196 -9.99 6.86 9.00
C GLN A 196 -8.78 6.35 8.22
N THR A 197 -7.60 6.89 8.51
CA THR A 197 -6.32 6.35 8.02
C THR A 197 -5.89 5.21 8.93
N GLN A 198 -5.74 4.02 8.37
CA GLN A 198 -5.43 2.79 9.09
C GLN A 198 -3.99 2.36 8.77
N VAL A 199 -3.16 2.25 9.80
CA VAL A 199 -1.75 1.89 9.67
C VAL A 199 -1.53 0.55 10.36
N PHE A 200 -1.14 -0.44 9.56
CA PHE A 200 -0.82 -1.78 10.01
C PHE A 200 0.68 -2.01 9.93
N ALA A 201 1.27 -2.50 11.01
CA ALA A 201 2.68 -2.86 11.07
C ALA A 201 2.88 -4.27 11.61
N LEU A 202 3.84 -4.99 11.04
CA LEU A 202 4.40 -6.17 11.71
C LEU A 202 5.50 -5.73 12.66
N SER A 203 5.60 -6.44 13.78
CA SER A 203 6.80 -6.40 14.60
C SER A 203 7.82 -7.39 14.04
N GLU A 204 8.97 -6.87 13.65
CA GLU A 204 10.06 -7.63 13.06
C GLU A 204 11.32 -7.42 13.91
N ALA A 205 12.28 -8.33 13.80
CA ALA A 205 13.59 -8.11 14.37
C ALA A 205 14.22 -6.87 13.74
N ALA A 206 14.90 -6.05 14.55
CA ALA A 206 15.57 -4.85 14.10
C ALA A 206 16.45 -5.16 12.88
N TRP A 207 16.45 -4.27 11.89
CA TRP A 207 17.29 -4.43 10.70
C TRP A 207 18.80 -4.33 10.99
N LEU A 208 19.16 -3.96 12.22
CA LEU A 208 20.54 -3.80 12.64
C LEU A 208 21.13 -5.19 13.00
N PRO A 209 22.29 -5.58 12.42
CA PRO A 209 22.84 -6.94 12.54
C PRO A 209 23.05 -7.45 13.98
N ASP A 210 23.23 -6.54 14.94
CA ASP A 210 23.61 -6.86 16.32
C ASP A 210 22.48 -6.59 17.35
N VAL A 211 21.29 -6.24 16.88
CA VAL A 211 20.16 -5.83 17.73
C VAL A 211 19.07 -6.89 17.70
N VAL A 212 18.88 -7.60 18.81
CA VAL A 212 17.76 -8.54 18.98
C VAL A 212 16.59 -7.81 19.64
N ALA A 213 16.08 -6.77 18.96
CA ALA A 213 14.89 -6.05 19.38
C ALA A 213 13.77 -6.29 18.36
N TYR A 214 12.56 -6.55 18.83
CA TYR A 214 11.39 -6.62 17.95
C TYR A 214 10.65 -5.28 18.01
N ARG A 215 10.45 -4.66 16.86
CA ARG A 215 9.90 -3.30 16.71
C ARG A 215 8.99 -3.20 15.52
N ALA A 216 8.12 -2.20 15.50
CA ALA A 216 7.23 -1.96 14.38
C ALA A 216 8.06 -1.58 13.13
N ALA A 217 8.01 -2.43 12.11
CA ALA A 217 8.79 -2.24 10.88
C ALA A 217 8.21 -1.12 10.01
N LEU A 218 8.60 0.13 10.29
CA LEU A 218 8.09 1.32 9.58
C LEU A 218 8.22 1.26 8.03
N PRO A 219 9.31 0.73 7.43
CA PRO A 219 9.43 0.60 5.97
C PRO A 219 8.41 -0.32 5.31
N SER A 220 7.86 -1.28 6.06
CA SER A 220 7.00 -2.34 5.52
C SER A 220 5.53 -2.17 5.90
N VAL A 221 5.16 -1.08 6.59
CA VAL A 221 3.78 -0.82 7.01
C VAL A 221 2.82 -0.82 5.81
N SER A 222 1.55 -1.13 6.09
CA SER A 222 0.45 -0.89 5.17
C SER A 222 -0.37 0.29 5.66
N VAL A 223 -0.64 1.23 4.76
CA VAL A 223 -1.52 2.37 5.01
C VAL A 223 -2.76 2.18 4.15
N LEU A 224 -3.89 2.00 4.82
CA LEU A 224 -5.21 1.83 4.24
C LEU A 224 -6.10 2.98 4.67
N MET A 225 -7.27 3.12 4.06
CA MET A 225 -8.28 4.08 4.51
C MET A 225 -9.66 3.46 4.45
N ALA A 226 -10.50 3.83 5.40
CA ALA A 226 -11.92 3.54 5.39
C ALA A 226 -12.69 4.83 5.68
N GLU A 227 -13.94 4.93 5.21
CA GLU A 227 -14.79 6.05 5.61
C GLU A 227 -15.01 6.06 7.12
N ALA A 228 -15.21 7.25 7.66
CA ALA A 228 -15.50 7.44 9.07
C ALA A 228 -16.62 6.51 9.54
N GLY A 229 -16.36 5.78 10.63
CA GLY A 229 -17.31 4.84 11.23
C GLY A 229 -17.40 3.47 10.58
N GLN A 230 -16.86 3.24 9.38
CA GLN A 230 -16.87 1.91 8.75
C GLN A 230 -15.84 0.96 9.38
N GLY A 231 -14.68 1.49 9.78
CA GLY A 231 -13.57 0.72 10.35
C GLY A 231 -12.89 -0.21 9.34
N PHE A 232 -12.06 -1.12 9.83
CA PHE A 232 -11.38 -2.13 9.04
C PHE A 232 -12.28 -3.35 8.79
N ASP A 233 -12.30 -3.82 7.56
CA ASP A 233 -12.93 -5.09 7.15
C ASP A 233 -11.91 -5.93 6.39
N ALA A 234 -11.56 -7.10 6.95
CA ALA A 234 -10.58 -8.01 6.36
C ALA A 234 -11.06 -8.71 5.09
N SER A 235 -12.36 -8.63 4.78
CA SER A 235 -12.96 -9.16 3.55
C SER A 235 -13.21 -8.08 2.51
N ASP A 236 -12.93 -6.80 2.82
CA ASP A 236 -13.15 -5.72 1.87
C ASP A 236 -12.17 -5.81 0.68
N LYS A 237 -12.76 -5.87 -0.52
CA LYS A 237 -12.01 -6.06 -1.77
C LYS A 237 -11.18 -4.84 -2.13
N VAL A 238 -11.68 -3.64 -1.83
CA VAL A 238 -10.97 -2.39 -2.14
C VAL A 238 -9.72 -2.28 -1.26
N THR A 239 -9.85 -2.51 0.04
CA THR A 239 -8.75 -2.53 1.00
C THR A 239 -7.70 -3.58 0.64
N ARG A 240 -8.14 -4.79 0.25
CA ARG A 240 -7.24 -5.82 -0.28
C ARG A 240 -6.53 -5.36 -1.56
N GLN A 241 -7.24 -4.72 -2.48
CA GLN A 241 -6.66 -4.18 -3.70
C GLN A 241 -5.61 -3.08 -3.41
N VAL A 242 -5.85 -2.20 -2.43
CA VAL A 242 -4.89 -1.17 -2.00
C VAL A 242 -3.60 -1.83 -1.50
N GLU A 243 -3.68 -2.90 -0.72
CA GLU A 243 -2.48 -3.64 -0.29
C GLU A 243 -1.73 -4.28 -1.48
N LEU A 244 -2.47 -4.84 -2.45
CA LEU A 244 -1.84 -5.40 -3.65
C LEU A 244 -1.15 -4.33 -4.50
N LEU A 245 -1.71 -3.12 -4.59
CA LEU A 245 -1.06 -1.98 -5.22
C LEU A 245 0.23 -1.59 -4.48
N ARG A 246 0.20 -1.57 -3.14
CA ARG A 246 1.38 -1.31 -2.30
C ARG A 246 2.49 -2.33 -2.60
N LEU A 247 2.16 -3.62 -2.62
CA LEU A 247 3.11 -4.70 -2.93
C LEU A 247 3.65 -4.60 -4.35
N ALA A 248 2.81 -4.27 -5.32
CA ALA A 248 3.24 -4.08 -6.70
C ALA A 248 4.23 -2.92 -6.83
N LEU A 249 3.93 -1.76 -6.22
CA LEU A 249 4.82 -0.60 -6.18
C LEU A 249 6.15 -0.91 -5.49
N LEU A 250 6.10 -1.54 -4.31
CA LEU A 250 7.28 -1.93 -3.54
C LEU A 250 8.24 -2.81 -4.35
N HIS A 251 7.71 -3.64 -5.24
CA HIS A 251 8.48 -4.56 -6.06
C HIS A 251 8.64 -4.13 -7.53
N GLY A 252 8.28 -2.88 -7.87
CA GLY A 252 8.40 -2.34 -9.23
C GLY A 252 7.62 -3.13 -10.28
N ARG A 253 6.41 -3.61 -9.94
CA ARG A 253 5.55 -4.41 -10.82
C ARG A 253 4.51 -3.55 -11.54
N GLU A 254 4.37 -3.76 -12.85
CA GLU A 254 3.38 -3.08 -13.69
C GLU A 254 2.03 -3.82 -13.69
N VAL A 255 1.30 -3.75 -12.57
CA VAL A 255 -0.02 -4.41 -12.45
C VAL A 255 -1.20 -3.51 -12.78
N VAL A 256 -0.96 -2.20 -12.91
CA VAL A 256 -2.01 -1.20 -13.16
C VAL A 256 -2.12 -0.92 -14.65
N LYS A 257 -3.33 -1.05 -15.18
CA LYS A 257 -3.65 -0.73 -16.59
C LYS A 257 -3.79 0.77 -16.78
N GLU A 258 -3.49 1.26 -17.97
CA GLU A 258 -3.52 2.70 -18.32
C GLU A 258 -4.88 3.37 -18.04
N ASN A 259 -5.98 2.63 -18.21
CA ASN A 259 -7.33 3.13 -17.96
C ASN A 259 -7.77 3.05 -16.48
N ALA A 260 -6.90 2.62 -15.55
CA ALA A 260 -7.28 2.41 -14.16
C ALA A 260 -7.78 3.69 -13.46
N VAL A 261 -7.21 4.85 -13.77
CA VAL A 261 -7.69 6.15 -13.22
C VAL A 261 -9.07 6.50 -13.77
N ALA A 262 -9.32 6.26 -15.06
CA ALA A 262 -10.65 6.42 -15.64
C ALA A 262 -11.68 5.43 -15.05
N ASP A 263 -11.26 4.23 -14.66
CA ASP A 263 -12.14 3.26 -14.01
C ASP A 263 -12.54 3.73 -12.60
N LEU A 264 -11.62 4.37 -11.84
CA LEU A 264 -11.95 4.99 -10.54
C LEU A 264 -13.05 6.06 -10.66
N LEU A 265 -13.13 6.77 -11.79
CA LEU A 265 -14.22 7.74 -12.03
C LEU A 265 -15.60 7.09 -12.13
N LYS A 266 -15.68 5.78 -12.40
CA LYS A 266 -16.95 5.05 -12.51
C LYS A 266 -17.45 4.56 -11.15
N GLU A 267 -16.57 4.54 -10.15
CA GLU A 267 -16.93 4.11 -8.80
C GLU A 267 -17.83 5.14 -8.12
N GLU A 268 -18.78 4.62 -7.33
CA GLU A 268 -19.66 5.43 -6.48
C GLU A 268 -18.88 6.07 -5.32
N GLN A 269 -17.94 5.30 -4.76
CA GLN A 269 -17.10 5.70 -3.64
C GLN A 269 -15.64 5.40 -3.98
N ILE A 270 -14.77 6.38 -3.77
CA ILE A 270 -13.35 6.29 -4.15
C ILE A 270 -12.52 6.27 -2.88
N ASN A 271 -11.65 5.26 -2.74
CA ASN A 271 -10.72 5.17 -1.63
C ASN A 271 -9.48 6.06 -1.90
N PRO A 272 -9.12 7.03 -1.03
CA PRO A 272 -8.03 7.96 -1.29
C PRO A 272 -6.66 7.26 -1.47
N MET A 273 -6.38 6.21 -0.70
CA MET A 273 -5.13 5.45 -0.85
C MET A 273 -5.09 4.66 -2.15
N GLN A 274 -6.24 4.18 -2.64
CA GLN A 274 -6.32 3.57 -3.97
C GLN A 274 -5.94 4.57 -5.07
N VAL A 275 -6.38 5.83 -4.96
CA VAL A 275 -6.01 6.88 -5.92
C VAL A 275 -4.51 7.13 -5.92
N ILE A 276 -3.92 7.35 -4.74
CA ILE A 276 -2.49 7.62 -4.58
C ILE A 276 -1.65 6.49 -5.19
N LEU A 277 -1.86 5.25 -4.75
CA LEU A 277 -1.04 4.12 -5.21
C LEU A 277 -1.27 3.80 -6.70
N THR A 278 -2.50 3.94 -7.21
CA THR A 278 -2.80 3.78 -8.64
C THR A 278 -2.03 4.82 -9.47
N ALA A 279 -2.08 6.08 -9.07
CA ALA A 279 -1.44 7.17 -9.78
C ALA A 279 0.09 7.04 -9.77
N HIS A 280 0.69 6.68 -8.63
CA HIS A 280 2.13 6.41 -8.55
C HIS A 280 2.55 5.19 -9.38
N SER A 281 1.73 4.15 -9.46
CA SER A 281 2.02 2.98 -10.30
C SER A 281 2.05 3.35 -11.78
N LEU A 282 1.06 4.13 -12.24
CA LEU A 282 1.02 4.62 -13.63
C LEU A 282 2.12 5.62 -13.93
N LEU A 283 2.48 6.48 -12.97
CA LEU A 283 3.56 7.42 -13.13
C LEU A 283 4.90 6.69 -13.33
N GLY A 284 5.18 5.67 -12.52
CA GLY A 284 6.38 4.83 -12.67
C GLY A 284 6.46 4.12 -14.02
N GLN A 285 5.31 3.89 -14.67
CA GLN A 285 5.18 3.31 -16.00
C GLN A 285 5.22 4.36 -17.13
N GLY A 286 5.22 5.66 -16.82
CA GLY A 286 5.09 6.74 -17.81
C GLY A 286 3.70 6.83 -18.47
N LYS A 287 2.65 6.30 -17.82
CA LYS A 287 1.28 6.17 -18.35
C LYS A 287 0.24 6.99 -17.58
N LEU A 288 0.66 7.86 -16.66
CA LEU A 288 -0.26 8.65 -15.87
C LEU A 288 -0.88 9.78 -16.71
N ASP A 289 -2.20 9.74 -16.89
CA ASP A 289 -2.98 10.88 -17.38
C ASP A 289 -3.38 11.78 -16.20
N VAL A 290 -2.65 12.89 -16.04
CA VAL A 290 -2.87 13.80 -14.92
C VAL A 290 -4.23 14.53 -15.01
N SER A 291 -4.79 14.69 -16.21
CA SER A 291 -6.12 15.30 -16.37
C SER A 291 -7.23 14.41 -15.81
N GLN A 292 -7.11 13.09 -16.00
CA GLN A 292 -8.00 12.11 -15.38
C GLN A 292 -7.79 12.04 -13.87
N LEU A 293 -6.53 12.12 -13.40
CA LEU A 293 -6.23 12.17 -11.97
C LEU A 293 -6.91 13.36 -11.30
N SER A 294 -6.77 14.58 -11.85
CA SER A 294 -7.41 15.76 -11.28
C SER A 294 -8.94 15.66 -11.30
N ALA A 295 -9.54 14.92 -12.25
CA ALA A 295 -10.98 14.63 -12.24
C ALA A 295 -11.38 13.68 -11.10
N VAL A 296 -10.55 12.67 -10.80
CA VAL A 296 -10.75 11.75 -9.67
C VAL A 296 -10.61 12.48 -8.34
N VAL A 297 -9.57 13.31 -8.18
CA VAL A 297 -9.32 14.10 -6.97
C VAL A 297 -10.50 15.02 -6.63
N LYS A 298 -11.20 15.57 -7.64
CA LYS A 298 -12.40 16.40 -7.44
C LYS A 298 -13.61 15.66 -6.86
N LYS A 299 -13.63 14.32 -6.90
CA LYS A 299 -14.67 13.50 -6.23
C LYS A 299 -14.39 13.25 -4.75
N LEU A 300 -13.17 13.51 -4.29
CA LEU A 300 -12.74 13.34 -2.91
C LEU A 300 -12.94 14.63 -2.10
N PRO A 301 -12.86 14.57 -0.75
CA PRO A 301 -12.92 15.76 0.10
C PRO A 301 -11.97 16.86 -0.39
N SER A 302 -12.37 18.13 -0.25
CA SER A 302 -11.64 19.26 -0.85
C SER A 302 -10.20 19.41 -0.35
N ASP A 303 -9.95 19.03 0.90
CA ASP A 303 -8.63 18.99 1.53
C ASP A 303 -7.73 17.87 0.96
N PHE A 304 -8.29 16.87 0.30
CA PHE A 304 -7.49 15.81 -0.32
C PHE A 304 -6.62 16.32 -1.49
N ALA A 305 -7.03 17.40 -2.16
CA ALA A 305 -6.19 18.04 -3.18
C ALA A 305 -4.91 18.67 -2.58
N GLU A 306 -4.90 18.95 -1.27
CA GLU A 306 -3.73 19.46 -0.54
C GLU A 306 -2.82 18.34 -0.03
N HIS A 307 -3.18 17.07 -0.26
CA HIS A 307 -2.37 15.93 0.12
C HIS A 307 -0.99 16.00 -0.58
N PRO A 308 0.15 15.95 0.15
CA PRO A 308 1.46 16.17 -0.46
C PRO A 308 1.80 15.18 -1.58
N ASP A 309 1.42 13.90 -1.45
CA ASP A 309 1.56 12.91 -2.54
C ASP A 309 0.75 13.27 -3.79
N ILE A 310 -0.46 13.84 -3.65
CA ILE A 310 -1.27 14.29 -4.80
C ILE A 310 -0.62 15.52 -5.44
N GLN A 311 -0.20 16.50 -4.64
CA GLN A 311 0.50 17.68 -5.14
C GLN A 311 1.81 17.30 -5.87
N ALA A 312 2.54 16.30 -5.38
CA ALA A 312 3.77 15.81 -6.01
C ALA A 312 3.52 15.18 -7.40
N LEU A 313 2.35 14.56 -7.62
CA LEU A 313 1.98 14.00 -8.92
C LEU A 313 1.70 15.08 -9.96
N GLU A 314 1.21 16.26 -9.54
CA GLU A 314 0.86 17.37 -10.43
C GLU A 314 2.05 18.28 -10.81
N LEU A 315 3.25 18.08 -10.24
CA LEU A 315 4.43 18.96 -10.44
C LEU A 315 4.96 19.07 -11.88
N ASP A 316 4.63 18.11 -12.74
CA ASP A 316 5.02 18.16 -14.16
C ASP A 316 4.06 19.00 -15.00
N GLN A 317 2.91 19.40 -14.44
CA GLN A 317 1.98 20.30 -15.12
C GLN A 317 2.46 21.76 -15.07
N PRO A 318 2.19 22.56 -16.11
CA PRO A 318 2.38 24.00 -16.04
C PRO A 318 1.48 24.60 -14.97
N ALA A 319 2.07 25.27 -13.98
CA ALA A 319 1.33 25.97 -12.93
C ALA A 319 1.70 27.46 -12.93
N GLU A 320 0.70 28.32 -12.73
CA GLU A 320 0.91 29.77 -12.59
C GLU A 320 1.64 30.11 -11.27
N MET A 321 1.38 29.33 -10.23
CA MET A 321 2.01 29.45 -8.92
C MET A 321 2.84 28.21 -8.60
N ARG A 322 3.96 28.41 -7.90
CA ARG A 322 4.77 27.30 -7.40
C ARG A 322 4.06 26.61 -6.24
N ALA A 323 3.98 25.29 -6.30
CA ALA A 323 3.50 24.50 -5.17
C ALA A 323 4.42 24.68 -3.95
N VAL A 324 3.82 24.69 -2.76
CA VAL A 324 4.52 24.88 -1.49
C VAL A 324 4.40 23.60 -0.67
N PHE A 325 5.52 23.04 -0.21
CA PHE A 325 5.56 21.79 0.56
C PHE A 325 6.08 22.04 1.99
N PRO A 326 5.23 22.51 2.92
CA PRO A 326 5.61 22.67 4.33
C PRO A 326 5.69 21.32 5.06
N THR A 327 4.89 20.34 4.62
CA THR A 327 4.85 18.99 5.17
C THR A 327 5.39 17.96 4.19
N PRO A 328 6.04 16.89 4.69
CA PRO A 328 6.58 15.84 3.84
C PRO A 328 5.47 14.92 3.31
N PRO A 329 5.65 14.31 2.12
CA PRO A 329 4.76 13.28 1.62
C PRO A 329 4.94 11.94 2.34
N MET A 330 3.96 11.04 2.18
CA MET A 330 4.04 9.69 2.70
C MET A 330 4.97 8.81 1.83
N LEU A 331 4.95 9.00 0.51
CA LEU A 331 5.72 8.16 -0.41
C LEU A 331 7.10 8.72 -0.72
N ARG A 332 8.07 7.82 -0.82
CA ARG A 332 9.43 8.14 -1.26
C ARG A 332 9.46 8.72 -2.68
N SER A 333 8.64 8.18 -3.58
CA SER A 333 8.58 8.63 -4.98
C SER A 333 8.04 10.06 -5.10
N SER A 334 7.09 10.47 -4.25
CA SER A 334 6.64 11.86 -4.13
C SER A 334 7.77 12.79 -3.67
N TRP A 335 8.51 12.36 -2.65
CA TRP A 335 9.66 13.10 -2.13
C TRP A 335 10.74 13.33 -3.20
N ASP A 336 11.11 12.28 -3.94
CA ASP A 336 12.12 12.40 -4.99
C ASP A 336 11.67 13.37 -6.10
N ARG A 337 10.38 13.43 -6.40
CA ARG A 337 9.81 14.42 -7.34
C ARG A 337 9.84 15.83 -6.80
N ILE A 338 9.53 16.02 -5.52
CA ILE A 338 9.62 17.33 -4.85
C ILE A 338 11.06 17.84 -4.92
N LEU A 339 12.05 16.98 -4.64
CA LEU A 339 13.47 17.34 -4.74
C LEU A 339 13.87 17.70 -6.17
N GLN A 340 13.47 16.90 -7.16
CA GLN A 340 13.75 17.19 -8.57
C GLN A 340 13.12 18.53 -9.00
N ALA A 341 11.88 18.80 -8.57
CA ALA A 341 11.19 20.05 -8.85
C ALA A 341 11.82 21.24 -8.11
N LEU A 342 12.41 21.02 -6.94
CA LEU A 342 13.13 22.04 -6.17
C LEU A 342 14.41 22.47 -6.90
N GLU A 343 15.18 21.51 -7.44
CA GLU A 343 16.34 21.79 -8.29
C GLU A 343 15.96 22.62 -9.52
N GLN A 344 14.78 22.35 -10.09
CA GLN A 344 14.21 23.08 -11.23
C GLN A 344 13.54 24.40 -10.84
N ARG A 345 13.53 24.77 -9.54
CA ARG A 345 12.84 25.96 -9.00
C ARG A 345 11.34 26.01 -9.32
N LYS A 346 10.69 24.86 -9.44
CA LYS A 346 9.24 24.73 -9.69
C LYS A 346 8.41 24.69 -8.40
N VAL A 347 9.04 24.38 -7.27
CA VAL A 347 8.40 24.31 -5.95
C VAL A 347 9.08 25.22 -4.95
N ILE A 348 8.41 25.44 -3.82
CA ILE A 348 8.94 26.14 -2.66
C ILE A 348 8.87 25.17 -1.47
N VAL A 349 10.03 24.92 -0.85
CA VAL A 349 10.11 24.29 0.47
C VAL A 349 10.41 25.40 1.47
N PRO A 350 9.47 25.78 2.36
CA PRO A 350 9.68 26.86 3.29
C PRO A 350 10.86 26.58 4.24
N PRO A 351 11.78 27.54 4.45
CA PRO A 351 12.84 27.36 5.43
C PRO A 351 12.28 27.05 6.83
N GLY A 352 12.87 26.07 7.51
CA GLY A 352 12.44 25.64 8.84
C GLY A 352 11.20 24.74 8.85
N SER A 353 10.58 24.46 7.70
CA SER A 353 9.50 23.46 7.63
C SER A 353 10.04 22.05 7.87
N LEU A 354 9.14 21.11 8.24
CA LEU A 354 9.53 19.72 8.45
C LEU A 354 10.14 19.11 7.18
N THR A 355 9.56 19.39 6.01
CA THR A 355 10.13 19.02 4.71
C THR A 355 11.58 19.47 4.55
N ALA A 356 11.93 20.69 5.00
CA ALA A 356 13.31 21.18 4.94
C ALA A 356 14.24 20.44 5.92
N GLN A 357 13.74 20.12 7.12
CA GLN A 357 14.51 19.49 8.19
C GLN A 357 14.91 18.05 7.86
N ILE A 358 14.01 17.28 7.23
CA ILE A 358 14.20 15.83 7.08
C ILE A 358 15.15 15.45 5.94
N ALA A 359 15.57 16.41 5.11
CA ALA A 359 16.29 16.14 3.86
C ALA A 359 17.61 15.37 4.06
N GLY A 360 18.27 15.55 5.21
CA GLY A 360 19.54 14.88 5.54
C GLY A 360 19.41 13.44 6.03
N GLY A 361 18.24 13.05 6.58
CA GLY A 361 18.03 11.78 7.29
C GLY A 361 17.19 10.74 6.55
N VAL A 362 16.84 10.97 5.27
CA VAL A 362 15.90 10.10 4.54
C VAL A 362 16.56 8.79 4.08
N ILE A 363 15.96 7.67 4.46
CA ILE A 363 16.34 6.32 3.99
C ILE A 363 15.81 6.08 2.57
N LYS A 364 16.61 5.42 1.72
CA LYS A 364 16.34 5.27 0.27
C LYS A 364 15.73 3.92 -0.14
N THR A 365 15.58 2.98 0.79
CA THR A 365 15.29 1.56 0.48
C THR A 365 13.82 1.16 0.67
N SER A 366 12.93 2.10 0.98
CA SER A 366 11.51 1.84 1.29
C SER A 366 10.54 2.52 0.32
N LEU A 367 9.31 1.99 0.23
CA LEU A 367 8.21 2.64 -0.47
C LEU A 367 7.81 3.96 0.23
N TRP A 368 7.74 3.91 1.56
CA TRP A 368 7.40 5.04 2.41
C TRP A 368 8.61 5.97 2.59
N LEU A 369 8.33 7.25 2.86
CA LEU A 369 9.34 8.21 3.24
C LEU A 369 9.72 7.98 4.71
N VAL A 370 10.82 7.25 4.92
CA VAL A 370 11.36 6.98 6.25
C VAL A 370 12.48 7.96 6.56
N HIS A 371 12.39 8.62 7.71
CA HIS A 371 13.37 9.59 8.20
C HIS A 371 14.03 9.06 9.48
N ARG A 372 15.35 9.05 9.55
CA ARG A 372 16.11 8.80 10.78
C ARG A 372 16.39 10.13 11.47
N LEU A 373 16.05 10.23 12.75
CA LEU A 373 16.35 11.42 13.55
C LEU A 373 17.81 11.38 13.98
N ASP A 374 18.49 12.51 13.87
CA ASP A 374 19.85 12.62 14.40
C ASP A 374 19.81 12.60 15.93
N SER A 375 20.69 11.82 16.55
CA SER A 375 20.74 11.57 17.99
C SER A 375 21.05 12.82 18.85
N GLN A 376 21.19 14.00 18.24
CA GLN A 376 21.39 15.29 18.93
C GLN A 376 20.09 16.06 19.20
N GLU A 377 18.94 15.58 18.73
CA GLU A 377 17.63 16.25 18.91
C GLU A 377 16.71 15.63 19.99
N VAL A 378 17.22 14.72 20.84
CA VAL A 378 16.44 14.10 21.94
C VAL A 378 16.65 14.82 23.27
#